data_AF-A0A7S1VNW7-F1
#
_entry.id   AF-A0A7S1VNW7-F1
#
_cell.length_a   1.000
_cell.length_b   1.000
_cell.length_c   1.000
_cell.angle_alpha   90.00
_cell.angle_beta   90.00
_cell.angle_gamma   90.00
#
_symmetry.space_group_name_H-M   'P 1'
#
loop_
_entity.id
_entity.type
_entity.pdbx_description
1 polymer ?
#
loop_
_entity_poly.entity_id
_entity_poly.type
_entity_poly.pdbx_seq_one_letter_code
_entity_poly.pdbx_strand_id
1 'polypeptide(L)'
;ETCGICESIATRPRATSCHHIFCKSCIRSHCRSTDMCPLCNVSISSDRVKFDQDDVSFRGVEALEPTTAKVIKTYSSASAASLESPRLLPSLIIDACQSRRRDDREYRGLYWRFQGSKDRILRAGEGIKEGISIEQVNFETGNVIAVFPSIRQACEKTGACRCSVKRVLERQGKATAGGFFWRFQGETHGPWPDPEPTNLNPVEQLDFETGDFLNSYASLAEAKRAMGMRPNAGCIRDVCNGRGRATAKGYFWRWKGSQRLPNHMMGVQKVLQIRKRRNGKVKREFRLPNHMM
;
A
#
# COMPACT_ATOMS: atom_id res chain seq x y z
N GLU A 1 -31.01 -26.86 9.91
CA GLU A 1 -31.22 -26.58 11.34
C GLU A 1 -32.22 -25.43 11.48
N THR A 2 -33.05 -25.45 12.51
CA THR A 2 -34.05 -24.42 12.81
C THR A 2 -33.42 -23.29 13.63
N CYS A 3 -33.89 -22.07 13.44
CA CYS A 3 -33.43 -20.90 14.17
C CYS A 3 -34.06 -20.87 15.57
N GLY A 4 -33.25 -20.78 16.62
CA GLY A 4 -33.73 -20.71 18.00
C GLY A 4 -34.49 -19.43 18.41
N ILE A 5 -34.70 -18.48 17.48
CA ILE A 5 -35.45 -17.24 17.73
C ILE A 5 -36.77 -17.24 16.95
N CYS A 6 -36.74 -17.59 15.65
CA CYS A 6 -37.94 -17.55 14.80
C CYS A 6 -38.52 -18.92 14.50
N GLU A 7 -37.92 -20.00 15.03
CA GLU A 7 -38.33 -21.41 14.95
C GLU A 7 -38.48 -21.98 13.53
N SER A 8 -38.26 -21.17 12.49
CA SER A 8 -38.22 -21.58 11.09
C SER A 8 -36.84 -22.08 10.68
N ILE A 9 -36.75 -22.69 9.49
CA ILE A 9 -35.48 -23.10 8.88
C ILE A 9 -34.55 -21.87 8.81
N ALA A 10 -33.37 -21.96 9.41
CA ALA A 10 -32.51 -20.81 9.58
C ALA A 10 -32.03 -20.26 8.23
N THR A 11 -32.38 -19.01 7.92
CA THR A 11 -31.89 -18.31 6.73
C THR A 11 -30.54 -17.67 7.04
N ARG A 12 -29.51 -18.10 6.31
CA ARG A 12 -28.10 -17.69 6.52
C ARG A 12 -27.66 -17.96 7.97
N PRO A 13 -27.61 -19.25 8.36
CA PRO A 13 -27.38 -19.66 9.74
C PRO A 13 -26.06 -19.11 10.29
N ARG A 14 -26.10 -18.69 11.55
CA ARG A 14 -24.93 -18.26 12.33
C ARG A 14 -24.89 -19.07 13.62
N ALA A 15 -23.79 -19.79 13.81
CA ALA A 15 -23.48 -20.42 15.08
C ALA A 15 -22.83 -19.39 16.02
N THR A 16 -23.32 -19.30 17.25
CA THR A 16 -22.68 -18.54 18.32
C THR A 16 -21.48 -19.29 18.91
N SER A 17 -20.73 -18.66 19.82
CA SER A 17 -19.64 -19.31 20.58
C SER A 17 -20.11 -20.52 21.41
N CYS A 18 -21.38 -20.54 21.80
CA CYS A 18 -22.02 -21.67 22.47
C CYS A 18 -22.70 -22.65 21.51
N HIS A 19 -22.37 -22.59 20.21
CA HIS A 19 -22.82 -23.51 19.15
C HIS A 19 -24.33 -23.48 18.84
N HIS A 20 -25.10 -22.54 19.38
CA HIS A 20 -26.50 -22.35 19.01
C HIS A 20 -26.64 -21.64 17.67
N ILE A 21 -27.68 -22.00 16.92
CA ILE A 21 -27.84 -21.60 15.51
C ILE A 21 -29.06 -20.70 15.34
N PHE A 22 -28.84 -19.59 14.66
CA PHE A 22 -29.85 -18.56 14.43
C PHE A 22 -29.78 -18.02 12.99
N CYS A 23 -30.88 -17.46 12.49
CA CYS A 23 -30.83 -16.62 11.29
C CYS A 23 -29.91 -15.42 11.55
N LYS A 24 -29.13 -15.00 10.54
CA LYS A 24 -28.27 -13.79 10.64
C LYS A 24 -29.07 -12.57 11.12
N SER A 25 -30.26 -12.35 10.58
CA SER A 25 -31.13 -11.22 10.95
C SER A 25 -31.63 -11.33 12.39
N CYS A 26 -32.10 -12.50 12.81
CA CYS A 26 -32.61 -12.75 14.16
C CYS A 26 -31.54 -12.48 15.22
N ILE A 27 -30.36 -13.09 15.09
CA ILE A 27 -29.30 -12.88 16.09
C ILE A 27 -28.74 -11.46 16.06
N ARG A 28 -28.68 -10.81 14.89
CA ARG A 28 -28.30 -9.39 14.80
C ARG A 28 -29.28 -8.48 15.53
N SER A 29 -30.57 -8.74 15.38
CA SER A 29 -31.60 -7.96 16.06
C SER A 29 -31.54 -8.16 17.57
N HIS A 30 -31.29 -9.38 18.03
CA HIS A 30 -31.14 -9.69 19.45
C HIS A 30 -29.88 -9.03 20.05
N CYS A 31 -28.74 -9.11 19.36
CA CYS A 31 -27.49 -8.49 19.82
C CYS A 31 -27.50 -6.94 19.82
N ARG A 32 -28.57 -6.29 19.34
CA ARG A 32 -28.75 -4.84 19.54
C ARG A 32 -29.18 -4.49 20.96
N SER A 33 -29.81 -5.41 21.68
CA SER A 33 -30.28 -5.19 23.05
C SER A 33 -29.45 -5.93 24.09
N THR A 34 -28.84 -7.07 23.75
CA THR A 34 -28.06 -7.88 24.69
C THR A 34 -27.00 -8.73 24.00
N ASP A 35 -25.80 -8.81 24.57
CA ASP A 35 -24.71 -9.66 24.08
C ASP A 35 -24.78 -11.10 24.60
N MET A 36 -25.98 -11.58 24.97
CA MET A 36 -26.20 -12.91 25.53
C MET A 36 -26.93 -13.82 24.53
N CYS A 37 -26.62 -15.11 24.53
CA CYS A 37 -27.33 -16.08 23.71
C CYS A 37 -28.79 -16.23 24.19
N PRO A 38 -29.80 -16.16 23.29
CA PRO A 38 -31.20 -16.29 23.69
C PRO A 38 -31.56 -17.65 24.31
N LEU A 39 -30.83 -18.71 23.96
CA LEU A 39 -31.16 -20.07 24.39
C LEU A 39 -30.46 -20.50 25.68
N CYS A 40 -29.23 -20.04 25.91
CA CYS A 40 -28.42 -20.51 27.04
C CYS A 40 -27.80 -19.41 27.87
N ASN A 41 -28.05 -18.14 27.53
CA ASN A 41 -27.55 -16.97 28.26
C ASN A 41 -26.02 -16.96 28.43
N VAL A 42 -25.28 -17.56 27.49
CA VAL A 42 -23.80 -17.45 27.42
C VAL A 42 -23.44 -16.20 26.62
N SER A 43 -22.40 -15.48 27.04
CA SER A 43 -21.95 -14.28 26.33
C SER A 43 -21.48 -14.57 24.91
N ILE A 44 -21.96 -13.77 23.97
CA ILE A 44 -21.57 -13.78 22.57
C ILE A 44 -20.48 -12.73 22.41
N SER A 45 -19.24 -13.16 22.18
CA SER A 45 -18.14 -12.22 21.90
C SER A 45 -18.46 -11.41 20.64
N SER A 46 -18.65 -10.09 20.80
CA SER A 46 -18.95 -9.15 19.72
C SER A 46 -17.89 -9.16 18.60
N ASP A 47 -16.64 -9.46 18.93
CA ASP A 47 -15.53 -9.64 17.97
C ASP A 47 -15.71 -10.83 17.01
N ARG A 48 -16.50 -11.84 17.40
CA ARG A 48 -16.75 -13.04 16.58
C ARG A 48 -17.99 -12.92 15.72
N VAL A 49 -18.91 -12.02 16.04
CA VAL A 49 -20.08 -11.75 15.20
C VAL A 49 -19.85 -10.47 14.42
N LYS A 50 -18.87 -10.49 13.51
CA LYS A 50 -18.64 -9.38 12.58
C LYS A 50 -19.85 -9.24 11.65
N PHE A 51 -20.82 -8.43 12.04
CA PHE A 51 -22.06 -8.19 11.29
C PHE A 51 -21.86 -7.27 10.08
N ASP A 52 -20.78 -6.48 10.08
CA ASP A 52 -20.52 -5.38 9.13
C ASP A 52 -19.35 -5.60 8.18
N GLN A 53 -18.69 -6.77 8.23
CA GLN A 53 -18.16 -7.26 6.96
C GLN A 53 -19.37 -7.74 6.21
N ASP A 54 -19.81 -6.91 5.27
CA ASP A 54 -20.73 -7.30 4.22
C ASP A 54 -20.46 -8.75 3.92
N ASP A 55 -21.54 -9.51 4.09
CA ASP A 55 -21.83 -10.67 3.32
C ASP A 55 -20.97 -10.67 2.06
N VAL A 56 -19.81 -11.32 2.14
CA VAL A 56 -19.30 -12.04 0.99
C VAL A 56 -20.40 -13.08 0.82
N SER A 57 -21.50 -12.65 0.17
CA SER A 57 -22.54 -13.49 -0.39
C SER A 57 -21.80 -14.70 -0.88
N PHE A 58 -22.20 -15.91 -0.51
CA PHE A 58 -21.51 -17.13 -0.91
C PHE A 58 -21.19 -17.03 -2.40
N ARG A 59 -20.01 -16.49 -2.71
CA ARG A 59 -19.63 -16.20 -4.08
C ARG A 59 -19.21 -17.57 -4.52
N GLY A 60 -19.74 -17.98 -5.66
CA GLY A 60 -19.24 -19.18 -6.27
C GLY A 60 -17.72 -19.15 -6.31
N VAL A 61 -17.08 -20.30 -6.33
CA VAL A 61 -15.65 -20.37 -6.56
C VAL A 61 -15.41 -20.88 -7.95
N GLU A 62 -14.34 -20.41 -8.57
CA GLU A 62 -13.91 -20.87 -9.87
C GLU A 62 -12.55 -21.55 -9.71
N ALA A 63 -12.43 -22.75 -10.27
CA ALA A 63 -11.17 -23.43 -10.45
C ALA A 63 -10.62 -23.09 -11.84
N LEU A 64 -9.43 -22.53 -11.90
CA LEU A 64 -8.77 -22.09 -13.11
C LEU A 64 -7.54 -22.96 -13.38
N GLU A 65 -7.27 -23.19 -14.67
CA GLU A 65 -6.02 -23.79 -15.10
C GLU A 65 -4.87 -22.84 -14.76
N PRO A 66 -3.80 -23.30 -14.07
CA PRO A 66 -2.73 -22.41 -13.63
C PRO A 66 -2.15 -21.62 -14.79
N THR A 67 -1.79 -22.25 -15.91
CA THR A 67 -1.05 -21.67 -17.05
C THR A 67 -1.87 -20.67 -17.88
N THR A 68 -3.08 -21.06 -18.26
CA THR A 68 -3.92 -20.26 -19.18
C THR A 68 -4.85 -19.30 -18.45
N ALA A 69 -5.05 -19.50 -17.14
CA ALA A 69 -6.08 -18.81 -16.37
C ALA A 69 -7.50 -19.02 -16.93
N LYS A 70 -7.72 -20.05 -17.74
CA LYS A 70 -9.04 -20.43 -18.23
C LYS A 70 -9.82 -21.07 -17.08
N VAL A 71 -11.06 -20.64 -16.89
CA VAL A 71 -11.98 -21.26 -15.92
C VAL A 71 -12.26 -22.69 -16.39
N ILE A 72 -11.82 -23.67 -15.60
CA ILE A 72 -12.08 -25.09 -15.84
C ILE A 72 -13.48 -25.42 -15.32
N LYS A 73 -13.78 -24.98 -14.09
CA LYS A 73 -15.05 -25.29 -13.43
C LYS A 73 -15.50 -24.17 -12.50
N THR A 74 -16.81 -24.02 -12.39
CA THR A 74 -17.46 -23.09 -11.47
C THR A 74 -18.28 -23.88 -10.46
N TYR A 75 -18.31 -23.37 -9.24
CA TYR A 75 -18.97 -24.01 -8.11
C TYR A 75 -19.79 -22.96 -7.38
N SER A 76 -20.96 -23.33 -6.85
CA SER A 76 -21.79 -22.43 -6.05
C SER A 76 -21.14 -22.04 -4.71
N SER A 77 -20.16 -22.80 -4.22
CA SER A 77 -19.41 -22.53 -2.99
C SER A 77 -18.11 -23.35 -2.92
N ALA A 78 -17.21 -22.99 -2.01
CA ALA A 78 -16.02 -23.79 -1.70
C ALA A 78 -16.36 -25.21 -1.21
N SER A 79 -17.47 -25.39 -0.49
CA SER A 79 -17.93 -26.71 -0.05
C SER A 79 -18.37 -27.59 -1.22
N ALA A 80 -19.06 -27.01 -2.22
CA ALA A 80 -19.44 -27.73 -3.43
C ALA A 80 -18.21 -28.19 -4.22
N ALA A 81 -17.17 -27.35 -4.30
CA ALA A 81 -15.90 -27.72 -4.91
C ALA A 81 -15.17 -28.83 -4.16
N SER A 82 -15.19 -28.80 -2.83
CA SER A 82 -14.57 -29.80 -1.95
C SER A 82 -15.20 -31.18 -2.10
N LEU A 83 -16.53 -31.27 -2.29
CA LEU A 83 -17.23 -32.56 -2.47
C LEU A 83 -16.74 -33.32 -3.71
N GLU A 84 -16.37 -32.61 -4.77
CA GLU A 84 -15.83 -33.23 -5.99
C GLU A 84 -14.33 -33.52 -5.90
N SER A 85 -13.63 -32.88 -4.95
CA SER A 85 -12.20 -33.02 -4.73
C SER A 85 -11.96 -33.55 -3.31
N PRO A 86 -12.11 -34.87 -3.07
CA PRO A 86 -12.21 -35.48 -1.72
C PRO A 86 -10.96 -35.39 -0.82
N ARG A 87 -10.01 -34.53 -1.16
CA ARG A 87 -8.81 -34.22 -0.37
C ARG A 87 -8.50 -32.72 -0.31
N LEU A 88 -9.48 -31.88 -0.67
CA LEU A 88 -9.34 -30.43 -0.66
C LEU A 88 -10.41 -29.87 0.28
N LEU A 89 -9.99 -29.35 1.43
CA LEU A 89 -10.91 -28.80 2.42
C LEU A 89 -11.51 -27.48 1.93
N PRO A 90 -12.78 -27.17 2.26
CA PRO A 90 -13.39 -25.88 1.87
C PRO A 90 -12.60 -24.66 2.38
N SER A 91 -11.97 -24.77 3.55
CA SER A 91 -11.12 -23.71 4.12
C SER A 91 -9.92 -23.40 3.24
N LEU A 92 -9.23 -24.41 2.69
CA LEU A 92 -8.07 -24.22 1.81
C LEU A 92 -8.45 -23.51 0.51
N ILE A 93 -9.64 -23.82 -0.03
CA ILE A 93 -10.18 -23.13 -1.22
C ILE A 93 -10.46 -21.66 -0.90
N ILE A 94 -11.04 -21.37 0.27
CA ILE A 94 -11.31 -20.00 0.71
C ILE A 94 -9.99 -19.24 0.91
N ASP A 95 -9.01 -19.85 1.59
CA ASP A 95 -7.69 -19.28 1.83
C ASP A 95 -6.99 -18.98 0.49
N ALA A 96 -7.07 -19.90 -0.47
CA ALA A 96 -6.57 -19.69 -1.82
C ALA A 96 -7.26 -18.51 -2.53
N CYS A 97 -8.59 -18.41 -2.45
CA CYS A 97 -9.33 -17.29 -3.03
C CYS A 97 -8.97 -15.94 -2.39
N GLN A 98 -8.60 -15.91 -1.11
CA GLN A 98 -8.31 -14.69 -0.35
C GLN A 98 -6.82 -14.32 -0.31
N SER A 99 -5.91 -15.26 -0.54
CA SER A 99 -4.48 -15.01 -0.39
C SER A 99 -4.03 -13.89 -1.32
N ARG A 100 -3.12 -13.02 -0.86
CA ARG A 100 -2.51 -11.97 -1.69
C ARG A 100 -1.26 -12.44 -2.44
N ARG A 101 -0.73 -13.62 -2.10
CA ARG A 101 0.48 -14.19 -2.69
C ARG A 101 0.09 -15.33 -3.63
N ARG A 102 0.75 -15.40 -4.78
CA ARG A 102 0.43 -16.34 -5.86
C ARG A 102 0.62 -17.80 -5.45
N ASP A 103 1.73 -18.09 -4.78
CA ASP A 103 2.14 -19.46 -4.43
C ASP A 103 1.15 -20.12 -3.45
N ASP A 104 0.43 -19.31 -2.68
CA ASP A 104 -0.58 -19.75 -1.72
C ASP A 104 -1.97 -19.95 -2.36
N ARG A 105 -2.14 -19.65 -3.66
CA ARG A 105 -3.42 -19.79 -4.38
C ARG A 105 -3.53 -21.08 -5.19
N GLU A 106 -2.44 -21.83 -5.30
CA GLU A 106 -2.41 -23.09 -6.03
C GLU A 106 -2.64 -24.26 -5.08
N TYR A 107 -3.72 -25.00 -5.30
CA TYR A 107 -3.97 -26.24 -4.60
C TYR A 107 -4.27 -27.33 -5.62
N ARG A 108 -3.43 -28.37 -5.62
CA ARG A 108 -3.52 -29.53 -6.53
C ARG A 108 -3.46 -29.15 -8.01
N GLY A 109 -2.61 -28.19 -8.37
CA GLY A 109 -2.47 -27.76 -9.76
C GLY A 109 -3.67 -26.97 -10.28
N LEU A 110 -4.50 -26.40 -9.39
CA LEU A 110 -5.61 -25.54 -9.74
C LEU A 110 -5.49 -24.21 -8.99
N TYR A 111 -5.85 -23.13 -9.68
CA TYR A 111 -5.90 -21.80 -9.10
C TYR A 111 -7.34 -21.46 -8.71
N TRP A 112 -7.54 -21.01 -7.47
CA TRP A 112 -8.88 -20.73 -6.95
C TRP A 112 -9.15 -19.24 -6.82
N ARG A 113 -10.33 -18.79 -7.24
CA ARG A 113 -10.82 -17.42 -7.01
C ARG A 113 -12.32 -17.39 -6.74
N PHE A 114 -12.82 -16.28 -6.21
CA PHE A 114 -14.25 -16.01 -6.17
C PHE A 114 -14.80 -15.70 -7.57
N GLN A 115 -15.96 -16.26 -7.88
CA GLN A 115 -16.73 -16.07 -9.10
C GLN A 115 -17.01 -14.58 -9.31
N GLY A 116 -16.73 -14.11 -10.52
CA GLY A 116 -16.86 -12.71 -10.89
C GLY A 116 -15.85 -11.77 -10.22
N SER A 117 -14.90 -12.29 -9.42
CA SER A 117 -13.81 -11.45 -8.92
C SER A 117 -12.97 -10.96 -10.09
N LYS A 118 -12.89 -9.62 -10.21
CA LYS A 118 -11.95 -8.93 -11.11
C LYS A 118 -10.54 -8.87 -10.53
N ASP A 119 -10.26 -9.58 -9.42
CA ASP A 119 -8.89 -9.81 -8.98
C ASP A 119 -8.10 -10.15 -10.22
N ARG A 120 -7.10 -9.30 -10.53
CA ARG A 120 -6.18 -9.54 -11.63
C ARG A 120 -5.72 -10.98 -11.40
N ILE A 121 -6.24 -11.91 -12.20
CA ILE A 121 -5.55 -13.15 -12.44
C ILE A 121 -4.27 -12.62 -13.04
N LEU A 122 -3.22 -12.52 -12.23
CA LEU A 122 -1.88 -12.33 -12.72
C LEU A 122 -1.69 -13.55 -13.59
N ARG A 123 -1.99 -13.39 -14.89
CA ARG A 123 -2.06 -14.46 -15.86
C ARG A 123 -0.78 -15.26 -15.66
N ALA A 124 -0.85 -16.57 -15.51
CA ALA A 124 0.37 -17.35 -15.48
C ALA A 124 1.12 -17.35 -16.83
N GLY A 125 0.64 -16.62 -17.84
CA GLY A 125 1.41 -16.19 -19.01
C GLY A 125 1.94 -14.74 -19.00
N GLU A 126 1.64 -13.94 -17.96
CA GLU A 126 2.31 -12.64 -17.69
C GLU A 126 3.42 -12.76 -16.65
N GLY A 127 3.70 -13.97 -16.18
CA GLY A 127 5.06 -14.35 -15.85
C GLY A 127 5.85 -14.32 -17.15
N ILE A 128 6.48 -13.17 -17.42
CA ILE A 128 7.57 -12.92 -18.37
C ILE A 128 7.63 -14.01 -19.45
N LYS A 129 7.00 -13.78 -20.61
CA LYS A 129 7.35 -14.54 -21.81
C LYS A 129 8.88 -14.51 -21.88
N GLU A 130 9.54 -15.63 -21.61
CA GLU A 130 10.87 -15.89 -22.13
C GLU A 130 10.67 -15.78 -23.64
N GLY A 131 10.95 -14.60 -24.21
CA GLY A 131 10.71 -14.33 -25.63
C GLY A 131 10.02 -13.01 -25.99
N ILE A 132 9.56 -12.15 -25.04
CA ILE A 132 9.34 -10.75 -25.44
C ILE A 132 10.64 -10.00 -25.26
N SER A 133 11.40 -9.95 -26.35
CA SER A 133 12.55 -9.10 -26.45
C SER A 133 12.17 -7.64 -26.26
N ILE A 134 13.03 -6.88 -25.59
CA ILE A 134 12.92 -5.45 -25.43
C ILE A 134 14.09 -4.76 -26.09
N GLU A 135 13.85 -3.58 -26.64
CA GLU A 135 14.85 -2.72 -27.23
C GLU A 135 15.26 -1.66 -26.21
N GLN A 136 16.57 -1.54 -25.99
CA GLN A 136 17.18 -0.37 -25.36
C GLN A 136 17.39 0.67 -26.44
N VAL A 137 16.74 1.81 -26.30
CA VAL A 137 16.75 2.88 -27.31
C VAL A 137 17.42 4.11 -26.70
N ASN A 138 18.29 4.75 -27.49
CA ASN A 138 18.89 6.01 -27.12
C ASN A 138 17.79 7.08 -27.06
N PHE A 139 17.65 7.75 -25.91
CA PHE A 139 16.54 8.67 -25.67
C PHE A 139 16.55 9.90 -26.59
N GLU A 140 17.73 10.40 -26.96
CA GLU A 140 17.88 11.61 -27.79
C GLU A 140 17.74 11.31 -29.28
N THR A 141 18.37 10.22 -29.73
CA THR A 141 18.44 9.89 -31.17
C THR A 141 17.32 8.97 -31.64
N GLY A 142 16.65 8.25 -30.72
CA GLY A 142 15.65 7.23 -31.07
C GLY A 142 16.24 5.95 -31.66
N ASN A 143 17.57 5.83 -31.76
CA ASN A 143 18.24 4.66 -32.31
C ASN A 143 18.25 3.49 -31.32
N VAL A 144 18.02 2.28 -31.84
CA VAL A 144 18.14 1.05 -31.04
C VAL A 144 19.61 0.78 -30.73
N ILE A 145 19.96 0.74 -29.45
CA ILE A 145 21.31 0.46 -28.94
C ILE A 145 21.52 -1.05 -28.81
N ALA A 146 20.57 -1.75 -28.21
CA ALA A 146 20.66 -3.18 -27.94
C ALA A 146 19.27 -3.83 -27.86
N VAL A 147 19.20 -5.12 -28.14
CA VAL A 147 17.99 -5.94 -27.99
C VAL A 147 18.25 -7.01 -26.95
N PHE A 148 17.38 -7.11 -25.95
CA PHE A 148 17.49 -8.08 -24.88
C PHE A 148 16.30 -9.03 -24.90
N PRO A 149 16.52 -10.36 -24.87
CA PRO A 149 15.47 -11.37 -24.72
C PRO A 149 14.51 -11.18 -23.54
N SER A 150 14.90 -10.41 -22.50
CA SER A 150 14.05 -10.11 -21.35
C SER A 150 14.47 -8.86 -20.58
N ILE A 151 13.54 -8.32 -19.78
CA ILE A 151 13.82 -7.22 -18.82
C ILE A 151 14.95 -7.61 -17.83
N ARG A 152 15.02 -8.88 -17.41
CA ARG A 152 16.05 -9.34 -16.47
C ARG A 152 17.44 -9.14 -17.04
N GLN A 153 17.67 -9.63 -18.25
CA GLN A 153 18.97 -9.55 -18.90
C GLN A 153 19.36 -8.10 -19.21
N ALA A 154 18.39 -7.28 -19.63
CA ALA A 154 18.59 -5.85 -19.81
C ALA A 154 19.07 -5.17 -18.53
N CYS A 155 18.42 -5.44 -17.39
CA CYS A 155 18.81 -4.88 -16.10
C CYS A 155 20.20 -5.35 -15.64
N GLU A 156 20.53 -6.63 -15.84
CA GLU A 156 21.85 -7.19 -15.50
C GLU A 156 22.96 -6.54 -16.34
N LYS A 157 22.71 -6.24 -17.61
CA LYS A 157 23.69 -5.62 -18.51
C LYS A 157 23.80 -4.10 -18.37
N THR A 158 22.70 -3.40 -18.11
CA THR A 158 22.66 -1.93 -18.06
C THR A 158 22.72 -1.34 -16.65
N GLY A 159 22.47 -2.14 -15.61
CA GLY A 159 22.33 -1.68 -14.23
C GLY A 159 21.01 -0.94 -13.94
N ALA A 160 20.09 -0.82 -14.91
CA ALA A 160 18.80 -0.18 -14.71
C ALA A 160 17.90 -0.98 -13.74
N CYS A 161 17.11 -0.31 -12.88
CA CYS A 161 16.14 -1.01 -12.03
C CYS A 161 15.08 -1.71 -12.87
N ARG A 162 14.86 -3.01 -12.62
CA ARG A 162 13.75 -3.79 -13.22
C ARG A 162 12.40 -3.10 -13.07
N CYS A 163 12.16 -2.53 -11.90
CA CYS A 163 10.95 -1.76 -11.57
C CYS A 163 10.74 -0.57 -12.50
N SER A 164 11.81 0.16 -12.83
CA SER A 164 11.78 1.34 -13.68
C SER A 164 11.62 0.95 -15.14
N VAL A 165 12.36 -0.06 -15.62
CA VAL A 165 12.23 -0.56 -17.00
C VAL A 165 10.80 -1.02 -17.26
N LYS A 166 10.21 -1.79 -16.33
CA LYS A 166 8.81 -2.22 -16.44
C LYS A 166 7.83 -1.04 -16.52
N ARG A 167 8.03 -0.02 -15.70
CA ARG A 167 7.20 1.20 -15.73
C ARG A 167 7.28 1.93 -17.06
N VAL A 168 8.47 2.00 -17.66
CA VAL A 168 8.65 2.56 -19.01
C VAL A 168 7.87 1.70 -20.03
N LEU A 169 8.04 0.37 -20.04
CA LEU A 169 7.31 -0.50 -20.96
C LEU A 169 5.78 -0.40 -20.82
N GLU A 170 5.27 -0.16 -19.60
CA GLU A 170 3.85 0.05 -19.32
C GLU A 170 3.38 1.51 -19.51
N ARG A 171 4.26 2.41 -19.95
CA ARG A 171 4.03 3.86 -20.10
C ARG A 171 3.52 4.53 -18.83
N GLN A 172 4.09 4.14 -17.68
CA GLN A 172 3.75 4.67 -16.37
C GLN A 172 4.89 5.53 -15.79
N GLY A 173 4.63 6.83 -15.63
CA GLY A 173 5.59 7.74 -15.00
C GLY A 173 6.65 8.23 -16.01
N LYS A 174 7.93 8.18 -15.62
CA LYS A 174 9.04 8.69 -16.44
C LYS A 174 9.22 7.87 -17.71
N ALA A 175 9.60 8.53 -18.81
CA ALA A 175 9.89 7.88 -20.08
C ALA A 175 11.24 7.16 -20.10
N THR A 176 12.09 7.38 -19.10
CA THR A 176 13.43 6.78 -19.05
C THR A 176 13.66 5.90 -17.83
N ALA A 177 14.49 4.87 -18.01
CA ALA A 177 15.03 4.05 -16.94
C ALA A 177 16.52 3.80 -17.19
N GLY A 178 17.35 4.19 -16.22
CA GLY A 178 18.82 4.08 -16.36
C GLY A 178 19.42 4.96 -17.45
N GLY A 179 18.72 6.03 -17.87
CA GLY A 179 19.16 6.92 -18.95
C GLY A 179 18.74 6.47 -20.36
N PHE A 180 17.99 5.36 -20.48
CA PHE A 180 17.54 4.83 -21.77
C PHE A 180 16.01 4.82 -21.87
N PHE A 181 15.52 4.86 -23.10
CA PHE A 181 14.14 4.53 -23.44
C PHE A 181 14.01 3.02 -23.66
N TRP A 182 12.87 2.45 -23.29
CA TRP A 182 12.63 1.01 -23.38
C TRP A 182 11.29 0.75 -24.06
N ARG A 183 11.29 -0.13 -25.06
CA ARG A 183 10.07 -0.59 -25.75
C ARG A 183 10.15 -2.08 -26.07
N PHE A 184 9.02 -2.70 -26.39
CA PHE A 184 9.06 -4.08 -26.87
C PHE A 184 9.61 -4.11 -28.30
N GLN A 185 10.32 -5.18 -28.65
CA GLN A 185 10.91 -5.33 -29.98
C GLN A 185 9.83 -5.23 -31.07
N GLY A 186 10.07 -4.39 -32.07
CA GLY A 186 9.13 -4.12 -33.17
C GLY A 186 8.10 -3.02 -32.90
N GLU A 187 8.00 -2.49 -31.68
CA GLU A 187 7.20 -1.29 -31.44
C GLU A 187 7.90 -0.04 -32.00
N THR A 188 7.14 0.87 -32.58
CA THR A 188 7.67 2.09 -33.21
C THR A 188 7.48 3.35 -32.37
N HIS A 189 6.85 3.24 -31.20
CA HIS A 189 6.58 4.41 -30.37
C HIS A 189 7.86 4.99 -29.79
N GLY A 190 7.90 6.33 -29.70
CA GLY A 190 8.97 7.09 -29.09
C GLY A 190 8.73 7.39 -27.60
N PRO A 191 9.70 8.05 -26.94
CA PRO A 191 9.53 8.53 -25.58
C PRO A 191 8.37 9.53 -25.46
N TRP A 192 7.63 9.46 -24.36
CA TRP A 192 6.65 10.49 -24.00
C TRP A 192 7.31 11.58 -23.14
N PRO A 193 6.74 12.80 -23.09
CA PRO A 193 7.22 13.82 -22.16
C PRO A 193 7.13 13.29 -20.73
N ASP A 194 8.19 13.51 -19.94
CA ASP A 194 8.17 13.19 -18.52
C ASP A 194 6.97 13.91 -17.88
N PRO A 195 6.19 13.24 -17.01
CA PRO A 195 5.09 13.90 -16.34
C PRO A 195 5.63 15.09 -15.56
N GLU A 196 4.94 16.23 -15.69
CA GLU A 196 5.20 17.41 -14.87
C GLU A 196 5.35 16.96 -13.41
N PRO A 197 6.38 17.39 -12.69
CA PRO A 197 6.62 16.96 -11.32
C PRO A 197 5.40 17.30 -10.45
N THR A 198 4.53 16.31 -10.22
CA THR A 198 3.25 16.47 -9.53
C THR A 198 3.39 16.83 -8.04
N ASN A 199 4.61 16.81 -7.52
CA ASN A 199 4.92 17.04 -6.11
C ASN A 199 6.04 18.05 -5.94
N LEU A 200 5.98 19.17 -6.67
CA LEU A 200 6.93 20.26 -6.45
C LEU A 200 6.90 20.72 -4.98
N ASN A 201 5.74 20.72 -4.29
CA ASN A 201 5.65 21.03 -2.85
C ASN A 201 6.61 22.17 -2.45
N PRO A 202 6.39 23.39 -2.99
CA PRO A 202 7.29 24.50 -2.81
C PRO A 202 7.44 24.83 -1.33
N VAL A 203 8.64 25.24 -0.94
CA VAL A 203 8.99 25.54 0.45
C VAL A 203 9.61 26.91 0.59
N GLU A 204 9.39 27.52 1.74
CA GLU A 204 9.99 28.79 2.14
C GLU A 204 10.96 28.54 3.28
N GLN A 205 12.11 29.19 3.19
CA GLN A 205 13.14 29.24 4.20
C GLN A 205 13.00 30.54 4.97
N LEU A 206 12.84 30.43 6.29
CA LEU A 206 12.72 31.56 7.19
C LEU A 206 13.88 31.56 8.17
N ASP A 207 14.28 32.75 8.61
CA ASP A 207 15.16 32.88 9.75
C ASP A 207 14.48 32.25 10.98
N PHE A 208 15.24 31.50 11.76
CA PHE A 208 14.64 30.78 12.88
C PHE A 208 14.35 31.69 14.08
N GLU A 209 15.12 32.74 14.31
CA GLU A 209 14.95 33.63 15.47
C GLU A 209 13.99 34.77 15.16
N THR A 210 14.11 35.40 13.99
CA THR A 210 13.26 36.55 13.61
C THR A 210 11.97 36.13 12.92
N GLY A 211 11.97 34.97 12.25
CA GLY A 211 10.87 34.54 11.38
C GLY A 211 10.85 35.24 10.03
N ASP A 212 11.89 36.02 9.69
CA ASP A 212 11.96 36.73 8.41
C ASP A 212 12.06 35.76 7.24
N PHE A 213 11.39 36.11 6.14
CA PHE A 213 11.49 35.35 4.90
C PHE A 213 12.88 35.55 4.29
N LEU A 214 13.58 34.44 4.01
CA LEU A 214 14.91 34.45 3.41
C LEU A 214 14.89 34.01 1.95
N ASN A 215 14.23 32.88 1.66
CA ASN A 215 14.23 32.31 0.32
C ASN A 215 13.00 31.43 0.05
N SER A 216 12.67 31.21 -1.24
CA SER A 216 11.65 30.27 -1.69
C SER A 216 12.23 29.32 -2.74
N TYR A 217 11.85 28.05 -2.65
CA TYR A 217 12.30 27.00 -3.57
C TYR A 217 11.08 26.34 -4.20
N ALA A 218 11.18 25.99 -5.49
CA ALA A 218 10.13 25.29 -6.20
C ALA A 218 9.93 23.88 -5.64
N SER A 219 10.95 23.28 -5.00
CA SER A 219 10.79 22.00 -4.31
C SER A 219 11.71 21.73 -3.13
N LEU A 220 11.35 20.71 -2.33
CA LEU A 220 12.21 20.15 -1.29
C LEU A 220 13.58 19.68 -1.82
N ALA A 221 13.64 19.15 -3.04
CA ALA A 221 14.88 18.64 -3.62
C ALA A 221 15.84 19.78 -3.96
N GLU A 222 15.29 20.86 -4.52
CA GLU A 222 16.01 22.09 -4.81
C GLU A 222 16.52 22.76 -3.53
N ALA A 223 15.65 22.95 -2.53
CA ALA A 223 16.03 23.48 -1.22
C ALA A 223 17.20 22.70 -0.59
N LYS A 224 17.14 21.36 -0.64
CA LYS A 224 18.23 20.51 -0.14
C LYS A 224 19.54 20.73 -0.89
N ARG A 225 19.49 20.85 -2.22
CA ARG A 225 20.67 21.08 -3.04
C ARG A 225 21.31 22.42 -2.70
N ALA A 226 20.51 23.48 -2.59
CA ALA A 226 20.97 24.81 -2.19
C ALA A 226 21.65 24.80 -0.80
N MET A 227 21.14 24.00 0.12
CA MET A 227 21.68 23.89 1.49
C MET A 227 22.81 22.84 1.65
N GLY A 228 23.31 22.25 0.55
CA GLY A 228 24.34 21.21 0.60
C GLY A 228 23.91 19.96 1.39
N MET A 229 22.64 19.58 1.30
CA MET A 229 22.02 18.47 2.04
C MET A 229 21.88 17.23 1.16
N ARG A 230 21.91 16.04 1.80
CA ARG A 230 21.65 14.77 1.09
C ARG A 230 20.21 14.75 0.54
N PRO A 231 19.98 14.31 -0.72
CA PRO A 231 18.65 14.32 -1.35
C PRO A 231 17.57 13.61 -0.53
N ASN A 232 17.92 12.50 0.13
CA ASN A 232 16.98 11.66 0.89
C ASN A 232 16.85 12.05 2.38
N ALA A 233 17.43 13.18 2.82
CA ALA A 233 17.28 13.62 4.20
C ALA A 233 15.83 14.10 4.48
N GLY A 234 15.15 13.53 5.48
CA GLY A 234 13.76 13.91 5.82
C GLY A 234 13.60 15.26 6.52
N CYS A 235 14.69 15.93 6.90
CA CYS A 235 14.66 16.98 7.91
C CYS A 235 13.91 18.27 7.52
N ILE A 236 13.95 18.74 6.26
CA ILE A 236 13.15 19.92 5.85
C ILE A 236 11.65 19.57 5.92
N ARG A 237 11.26 18.41 5.39
CA ARG A 237 9.87 17.93 5.42
C ARG A 237 9.37 17.76 6.85
N ASP A 238 10.21 17.25 7.75
CA ASP A 238 9.89 17.10 9.17
C ASP A 238 9.60 18.46 9.82
N VAL A 239 10.37 19.50 9.49
CA VAL A 239 10.13 20.87 9.99
C VAL A 239 8.82 21.43 9.43
N CYS A 240 8.60 21.37 8.11
CA CYS A 240 7.35 21.84 7.49
C CYS A 240 6.11 21.16 8.10
N ASN A 241 6.19 19.84 8.33
CA ASN A 241 5.11 19.04 8.91
C ASN A 241 5.04 19.09 10.44
N GLY A 242 6.03 19.69 11.12
CA GLY A 242 6.08 19.76 12.58
C GLY A 242 6.39 18.43 13.27
N ARG A 243 7.00 17.49 12.56
CA ARG A 243 7.31 16.15 13.06
C ARG A 243 8.68 16.15 13.74
N GLY A 244 8.71 16.56 15.01
CA GLY A 244 9.85 16.32 15.91
C GLY A 244 11.14 17.09 15.62
N ARG A 245 11.16 18.03 14.68
CA ARG A 245 12.27 18.99 14.45
C ARG A 245 11.73 20.40 14.35
N ALA A 246 12.36 21.34 15.04
CA ALA A 246 12.06 22.76 14.93
C ALA A 246 12.82 23.44 13.78
N THR A 247 14.02 22.95 13.45
CA THR A 247 14.88 23.52 12.40
C THR A 247 15.54 22.45 11.54
N ALA A 248 15.98 22.86 10.35
CA ALA A 248 16.88 22.10 9.49
C ALA A 248 17.98 23.04 8.98
N LYS A 249 19.24 22.66 9.22
CA LYS A 249 20.43 23.49 8.91
C LYS A 249 20.41 24.89 9.56
N GLY A 250 19.74 25.04 10.71
CA GLY A 250 19.64 26.31 11.43
C GLY A 250 18.44 27.17 11.04
N TYR A 251 17.71 26.81 9.98
CA TYR A 251 16.57 27.58 9.48
C TYR A 251 15.24 26.94 9.83
N PHE A 252 14.20 27.77 9.88
CA PHE A 252 12.82 27.32 9.88
C PHE A 252 12.35 27.08 8.44
N TRP A 253 11.50 26.09 8.26
CA TRP A 253 10.98 25.71 6.94
C TRP A 253 9.47 25.54 7.01
N ARG A 254 8.77 26.10 6.03
CA ARG A 254 7.33 25.92 5.87
C ARG A 254 6.97 25.66 4.41
N TRP A 255 5.78 25.10 4.19
CA TRP A 255 5.22 25.01 2.85
C TRP A 255 4.89 26.43 2.35
N LYS A 256 5.15 26.71 1.08
CA LYS A 256 4.83 28.01 0.48
C LYS A 256 3.34 28.32 0.66
N GLY A 257 3.02 29.52 1.14
CA GLY A 257 1.65 29.93 1.50
C GLY A 257 1.16 29.47 2.88
N SER A 258 1.93 28.68 3.62
CA SER A 258 1.62 28.36 5.01
C SER A 258 1.93 29.55 5.92
N GLN A 259 1.06 29.86 6.87
CA GLN A 259 1.28 30.91 7.89
C GLN A 259 2.03 30.42 9.13
N ARG A 260 2.63 29.23 9.05
CA ARG A 260 3.31 28.63 10.21
C ARG A 260 4.57 29.42 10.55
N LEU A 261 4.78 29.68 11.84
CA LEU A 261 5.95 30.33 12.41
C LEU A 261 6.75 29.37 13.32
N PRO A 262 8.01 29.68 13.63
CA PRO A 262 8.78 28.97 14.64
C PRO A 262 8.04 28.85 15.99
N ASN A 263 8.03 27.67 16.60
CA ASN A 263 7.25 27.39 17.83
C ASN A 263 7.55 28.36 18.99
N HIS A 264 8.78 28.86 19.11
CA HIS A 264 9.16 29.76 20.20
C HIS A 264 8.51 31.16 20.05
N MET A 265 8.10 31.55 18.84
CA MET A 265 7.35 32.79 18.58
C MET A 265 5.86 32.65 18.96
N MET A 266 5.34 31.43 19.09
CA MET A 266 3.94 31.16 19.44
C MET A 266 3.68 31.19 20.95
N GLY A 267 4.61 31.71 21.77
CA GLY A 267 4.49 31.72 23.23
C GLY A 267 4.48 30.32 23.88
N VAL A 268 4.71 29.27 23.11
CA VAL A 268 4.79 27.90 23.63
C VAL A 268 6.13 27.77 24.34
N GLN A 269 6.10 27.75 25.67
CA GLN A 269 7.27 27.54 26.51
C GLN A 269 8.06 26.33 25.97
N LYS A 270 9.36 26.53 25.74
CA LYS A 270 10.28 25.49 25.27
C LYS A 270 10.24 24.31 26.25
N VAL A 271 9.46 23.27 25.96
CA VAL A 271 9.69 21.96 26.55
C VAL A 271 10.98 21.46 25.91
N LEU A 272 12.10 21.73 26.58
CA LEU A 272 13.42 21.23 26.20
C LEU A 272 13.33 19.71 26.12
N GLN A 273 13.18 19.18 24.89
CA GLN A 273 13.33 17.77 24.63
C GLN A 273 14.82 17.43 24.78
N ILE A 274 15.25 17.18 26.01
CA ILE A 274 16.57 16.63 26.31
C ILE A 274 16.58 15.22 25.75
N ARG A 275 17.04 15.07 24.50
CA ARG A 275 17.41 13.77 23.97
C ARG A 275 18.66 13.31 24.73
N LYS A 276 18.47 12.57 25.82
CA LYS A 276 19.53 11.82 26.49
C LYS A 276 20.24 10.99 25.41
N ARG A 277 21.48 11.33 25.07
CA ARG A 277 22.34 10.41 24.31
C ARG A 277 22.50 9.17 25.17
N ARG A 278 22.33 8.00 24.59
CA ARG A 278 22.29 6.71 25.31
C ARG A 278 23.52 6.47 26.19
N ASN A 279 24.66 7.16 26.00
CA ASN A 279 25.89 7.06 26.80
C ASN A 279 26.79 8.33 26.77
N GLY A 280 26.29 9.55 27.04
CA GLY A 280 27.20 10.72 27.08
C GLY A 280 26.75 11.87 27.98
N LYS A 281 27.71 12.48 28.69
CA LYS A 281 27.53 13.69 29.52
C LYS A 281 26.81 14.78 28.71
N VAL A 282 25.70 15.28 29.26
CA VAL A 282 24.93 16.40 28.71
C VAL A 282 25.86 17.62 28.65
N LYS A 283 26.18 18.11 27.45
CA LYS A 283 27.31 19.05 27.26
C LYS A 283 26.94 20.52 27.23
N ARG A 284 25.67 20.91 27.42
CA ARG A 284 25.26 22.32 27.57
C ARG A 284 23.81 22.40 28.04
N GLU A 285 23.63 22.99 29.22
CA GLU A 285 22.34 23.45 29.73
C GLU A 285 22.23 24.93 29.34
N PHE A 286 21.32 25.26 28.43
CA PHE A 286 21.00 26.66 28.15
C PHE A 286 19.96 27.11 29.18
N ARG A 287 20.40 27.83 30.21
CA ARG A 287 19.48 28.55 31.09
C ARG A 287 18.87 29.69 30.30
N LEU A 288 17.54 29.74 30.23
CA LEU A 288 16.86 30.92 29.71
C LEU A 288 17.11 32.08 30.69
N PRO A 289 17.43 33.29 30.21
CA PRO A 289 17.46 34.46 31.08
C PRO A 289 16.06 34.67 31.66
N ASN A 290 15.98 34.84 32.97
CA ASN A 290 14.76 35.31 33.64
C ASN A 290 14.43 36.68 33.06
N HIS A 291 13.46 36.74 32.16
CA HIS A 291 12.88 38.02 31.79
C HIS A 291 12.09 38.51 33.01
N MET A 292 12.56 39.62 33.57
CA MET A 292 11.90 40.34 34.66
C MET A 292 10.48 40.70 34.25
N MET A 293 9.53 40.45 35.16
CA MET A 293 8.18 41.02 35.13
C MET A 293 8.25 42.53 35.22
#